data_AF-A0AAJ0C1A4-F1
#
_entry.id   AF-A0AAJ0C1A4-F1
#
_cell.length_a   1.000
_cell.length_b   1.000
_cell.length_c   1.000
_cell.angle_alpha   90.00
_cell.angle_beta   90.00
_cell.angle_gamma   90.00
#
_symmetry.space_group_name_H-M   'P 1'
#
loop_
_entity.id
_entity.type
_entity.pdbx_description
1 polymer ?
#
loop_
_entity_poly.entity_id
_entity_poly.type
_entity_poly.pdbx_seq_one_letter_code
_entity_poly.pdbx_strand_id
1 'polypeptide(L)'
;MQSWRFLLFLLARPFLPGVKSDDCQPHQWKRDVDDIVCRYWATSPAEVNYYTCTQLALKYEETVEDFFFLNPTMDRDCETIQPNTDYCVRGYAEPLVSTDGSCGPSHGDIACPDATPCCNSETWQCGDTSDDCAPGTCYSGLCLGGTGYSLDGNCGPDNGGLKCGGKWGDCCSIDGVCGTGPDFCGPSNCESGACTNPATPTMPTEIPWQTGTTPDGSCGGAMGYTCDVVFGNCCNEDGVCGSRQSDCGTGCQPNFGMCDGVTKTSATPTPTPTDDPTSPTSPGSTPTATGDPMFVPSYGPFTLAGCYREPEGKRALANLYFDEEMTVEKCLDKASTYAWAGIEYGTECWYGFQLDIGAAQEDLNVDNCGFVCPGNPGEYCGSGGHLVLYSSSTQPPDEQPSQPAEVNGHPWYGCMTEATDARALSADTIDLDVSMSLEFCSYYCEGYTYFGVEYGRECYCGNSFNAGSVIAPASDCNMLCSGNYLEFCGAGNRLSVYGV
;
A
#
# COMPACT_ATOMS: atom_id res chain seq x y z
N MET A 1 -60.81 -14.62 -22.96
CA MET A 1 -62.08 -14.26 -22.27
C MET A 1 -62.57 -15.55 -21.63
N GLN A 2 -62.83 -15.74 -20.33
CA GLN A 2 -63.08 -14.89 -19.15
C GLN A 2 -62.98 -15.86 -17.93
N SER A 3 -62.33 -15.48 -16.81
CA SER A 3 -63.00 -15.10 -15.52
C SER A 3 -63.67 -16.30 -14.77
N TRP A 4 -63.57 -16.60 -13.47
CA TRP A 4 -62.94 -16.04 -12.27
C TRP A 4 -63.24 -17.00 -11.07
N ARG A 5 -62.37 -16.99 -10.03
CA ARG A 5 -62.66 -17.03 -8.56
C ARG A 5 -62.87 -18.34 -7.74
N PHE A 6 -61.94 -18.47 -6.76
CA PHE A 6 -62.05 -18.74 -5.31
C PHE A 6 -62.54 -20.08 -4.72
N LEU A 7 -61.65 -20.69 -3.91
CA LEU A 7 -61.91 -21.26 -2.56
C LEU A 7 -60.54 -21.50 -1.87
N LEU A 8 -60.03 -20.60 -1.01
CA LEU A 8 -60.24 -20.51 0.45
C LEU A 8 -59.97 -21.82 1.22
N PHE A 9 -58.74 -21.98 1.72
CA PHE A 9 -58.43 -22.74 2.93
C PHE A 9 -57.61 -21.85 3.87
N LEU A 10 -58.27 -21.37 4.93
CA LEU A 10 -57.68 -20.74 6.09
C LEU A 10 -57.32 -21.84 7.11
N LEU A 11 -56.05 -21.98 7.45
CA LEU A 11 -55.62 -22.51 8.74
C LEU A 11 -54.60 -21.55 9.35
N ALA A 12 -54.93 -21.12 10.55
CA ALA A 12 -54.27 -20.08 11.32
C ALA A 12 -52.78 -20.37 11.57
N ARG A 13 -51.95 -19.32 11.44
CA ARG A 13 -50.67 -19.22 12.14
C ARG A 13 -50.72 -18.06 13.14
N PRO A 14 -50.14 -18.24 14.33
CA PRO A 14 -50.31 -17.37 15.47
C PRO A 14 -49.59 -16.03 15.27
N PHE A 15 -50.11 -15.01 15.97
CA PHE A 15 -49.40 -13.76 16.26
C PHE A 15 -47.95 -14.07 16.63
N LEU A 16 -47.00 -13.59 15.82
CA LEU A 16 -45.67 -13.32 16.34
C LEU A 16 -45.78 -12.03 17.18
N PRO A 17 -45.30 -12.05 18.43
CA PRO A 17 -45.40 -10.92 19.34
C PRO A 17 -44.65 -9.71 18.76
N GLY A 18 -45.21 -8.52 18.97
CA GLY A 18 -44.53 -7.28 18.67
C GLY A 18 -43.15 -7.28 19.34
N VAL A 19 -42.13 -6.99 18.54
CA VAL A 19 -40.77 -6.76 19.01
C VAL A 19 -40.85 -5.66 20.06
N LYS A 20 -40.46 -5.97 21.30
CA LYS A 20 -40.34 -4.98 22.37
C LYS A 20 -39.10 -4.13 22.09
N SER A 21 -39.08 -2.89 22.58
CA SER A 21 -38.02 -1.89 22.35
C SER A 21 -36.63 -2.29 22.85
N ASP A 22 -36.49 -3.48 23.43
CA ASP A 22 -35.33 -3.88 24.22
C ASP A 22 -34.65 -5.15 23.67
N ASP A 23 -35.13 -5.72 22.54
CA ASP A 23 -34.68 -7.04 22.03
C ASP A 23 -33.73 -7.00 20.81
N CYS A 24 -33.17 -5.85 20.42
CA CYS A 24 -32.02 -5.78 19.51
C CYS A 24 -31.12 -4.57 19.85
N GLN A 25 -30.05 -4.78 20.62
CA GLN A 25 -28.90 -3.87 20.75
C GLN A 25 -27.63 -4.76 20.68
N PRO A 26 -26.61 -4.40 19.87
CA PRO A 26 -25.88 -3.16 20.07
C PRO A 26 -25.72 -2.33 18.77
N HIS A 27 -26.48 -1.24 18.70
CA HIS A 27 -25.99 -0.02 18.05
C HIS A 27 -25.13 0.70 19.08
N GLN A 28 -23.80 0.54 19.02
CA GLN A 28 -22.89 1.48 19.67
C GLN A 28 -22.05 2.14 18.57
N TRP A 29 -22.51 3.35 18.24
CA TRP A 29 -21.85 4.42 17.48
C TRP A 29 -21.66 4.21 15.97
N LYS A 30 -22.77 4.14 15.22
CA LYS A 30 -22.79 4.89 13.95
C LYS A 30 -22.95 6.36 14.35
N ARG A 31 -21.89 7.15 14.20
CA ARG A 31 -21.96 8.63 14.26
C ARG A 31 -22.94 9.06 13.17
N ASP A 32 -23.96 9.82 13.54
CA ASP A 32 -24.96 10.30 12.59
C ASP A 32 -24.35 11.45 11.76
N VAL A 33 -24.87 11.65 10.55
CA VAL A 33 -24.38 12.57 9.51
C VAL A 33 -24.25 14.03 9.99
N ASP A 34 -24.87 14.37 11.12
CA ASP A 34 -24.86 15.70 11.73
C ASP A 34 -23.58 16.01 12.54
N ASP A 35 -22.66 15.04 12.71
CA ASP A 35 -21.39 15.21 13.45
C ASP A 35 -20.24 15.78 12.59
N ILE A 36 -20.40 15.89 11.27
CA ILE A 36 -19.38 16.45 10.36
C ILE A 36 -19.67 17.91 10.01
N VAL A 37 -18.81 18.82 10.47
CA VAL A 37 -18.86 20.23 10.06
C VAL A 37 -18.05 20.39 8.77
N CYS A 38 -18.76 20.46 7.66
CA CYS A 38 -18.14 20.70 6.37
C CYS A 38 -17.81 22.18 6.15
N ARG A 39 -16.54 22.48 5.86
CA ARG A 39 -16.05 23.82 5.52
C ARG A 39 -16.01 24.07 4.02
N TYR A 40 -15.86 23.03 3.22
CA TYR A 40 -15.80 23.15 1.77
C TYR A 40 -16.47 21.96 1.09
N TRP A 41 -17.44 22.27 0.23
CA TRP A 41 -18.21 21.30 -0.55
C TRP A 41 -17.71 21.33 -2.01
N ALA A 42 -17.57 20.15 -2.62
CA ALA A 42 -17.29 20.00 -4.03
C ALA A 42 -18.36 19.17 -4.72
N THR A 43 -18.81 19.64 -5.88
CA THR A 43 -19.79 18.93 -6.70
C THR A 43 -19.09 17.88 -7.54
N SER A 44 -19.58 16.64 -7.50
CA SER A 44 -19.12 15.57 -8.39
C SER A 44 -19.41 15.89 -9.86
N PRO A 45 -18.62 15.35 -10.80
CA PRO A 45 -18.88 15.48 -12.24
C PRO A 45 -20.19 14.82 -12.67
N ALA A 46 -20.61 15.11 -13.91
CA ALA A 46 -21.84 14.56 -14.49
C ALA A 46 -21.74 13.05 -14.80
N GLU A 47 -20.52 12.55 -14.99
CA GLU A 47 -20.20 11.14 -15.12
C GLU A 47 -19.34 10.73 -13.92
N VAL A 48 -19.74 9.67 -13.23
CA VAL A 48 -19.07 9.19 -12.02
C VAL A 48 -18.81 7.70 -12.10
N ASN A 49 -17.72 7.26 -11.50
CA ASN A 49 -17.32 5.86 -11.37
C ASN A 49 -16.64 5.65 -10.01
N TYR A 50 -16.17 4.44 -9.72
CA TYR A 50 -15.57 4.11 -8.42
C TYR A 50 -14.31 4.93 -8.07
N TYR A 51 -13.66 5.57 -9.06
CA TYR A 51 -12.53 6.48 -8.83
C TYR A 51 -12.94 7.91 -8.48
N THR A 52 -14.21 8.29 -8.65
CA THR A 52 -14.65 9.69 -8.49
C THR A 52 -14.44 10.21 -7.05
N CYS A 53 -14.54 9.36 -6.02
CA CYS A 53 -14.22 9.75 -4.64
C CYS A 53 -12.74 10.08 -4.48
N THR A 54 -11.86 9.25 -5.05
CA THR A 54 -10.41 9.48 -5.05
C THR A 54 -10.05 10.75 -5.82
N GLN A 55 -10.69 10.98 -6.97
CA GLN A 55 -10.50 12.20 -7.76
C GLN A 55 -10.94 13.45 -7.00
N LEU A 56 -12.09 13.42 -6.32
CA LEU A 56 -12.55 14.52 -5.48
C LEU A 56 -11.62 14.74 -4.27
N ALA A 57 -11.12 13.69 -3.63
CA ALA A 57 -10.16 13.82 -2.54
C ALA A 57 -8.86 14.50 -3.00
N LEU A 58 -8.21 13.94 -4.04
CA LEU A 58 -6.93 14.41 -4.54
C LEU A 58 -7.00 15.82 -5.14
N LYS A 59 -8.09 16.14 -5.84
CA LYS A 59 -8.30 17.46 -6.44
C LYS A 59 -8.34 18.59 -5.41
N TYR A 60 -8.77 18.30 -4.19
CA TYR A 60 -8.89 19.28 -3.12
C TYR A 60 -7.82 19.12 -2.03
N GLU A 61 -6.74 18.39 -2.35
CA GLU A 61 -5.59 18.15 -1.47
C GLU A 61 -6.00 17.49 -0.14
N GLU A 62 -7.01 16.61 -0.18
CA GLU A 62 -7.41 15.75 0.93
C GLU A 62 -7.02 14.29 0.66
N THR A 63 -6.95 13.48 1.71
CA THR A 63 -6.76 12.04 1.55
C THR A 63 -8.08 11.36 1.20
N VAL A 64 -8.01 10.19 0.55
CA VAL A 64 -9.20 9.39 0.22
C VAL A 64 -9.92 8.96 1.50
N GLU A 65 -9.18 8.58 2.53
CA GLU A 65 -9.67 8.35 3.89
C GLU A 65 -10.44 9.55 4.46
N ASP A 66 -9.87 10.75 4.36
CA ASP A 66 -10.50 11.97 4.89
C ASP A 66 -11.77 12.30 4.10
N PHE A 67 -11.79 12.08 2.79
CA PHE A 67 -13.01 12.24 1.99
C PHE A 67 -14.16 11.34 2.47
N PHE A 68 -13.89 10.06 2.75
CA PHE A 68 -14.92 9.15 3.29
C PHE A 68 -15.30 9.48 4.73
N PHE A 69 -14.34 9.95 5.53
CA PHE A 69 -14.60 10.46 6.87
C PHE A 69 -15.55 11.67 6.85
N LEU A 70 -15.35 12.58 5.91
CA LEU A 70 -16.18 13.77 5.73
C LEU A 70 -17.54 13.48 5.08
N ASN A 71 -17.70 12.33 4.42
CA ASN A 71 -18.94 11.90 3.77
C ASN A 71 -19.36 10.52 4.28
N PRO A 72 -19.78 10.40 5.55
CA PRO A 72 -19.98 9.10 6.21
C PRO A 72 -21.15 8.26 5.65
N THR A 73 -21.99 8.84 4.79
CA THR A 73 -23.04 8.12 4.03
C THR A 73 -22.55 7.55 2.71
N MET A 74 -21.33 7.90 2.29
CA MET A 74 -20.66 7.35 1.12
C MET A 74 -20.03 6.01 1.47
N ASP A 75 -20.30 4.99 0.67
CA ASP A 75 -19.65 3.70 0.84
C ASP A 75 -18.18 3.80 0.43
N ARG A 76 -17.30 3.09 1.15
CA ARG A 76 -15.84 3.19 0.97
C ARG A 76 -15.33 2.65 -0.38
N ASP A 77 -16.14 1.87 -1.07
CA ASP A 77 -15.90 1.43 -2.45
C ASP A 77 -16.32 2.48 -3.49
N CYS A 78 -16.82 3.64 -3.04
CA CYS A 78 -17.33 4.73 -3.85
C CYS A 78 -18.48 4.34 -4.78
N GLU A 79 -19.12 3.17 -4.61
CA GLU A 79 -20.18 2.72 -5.53
C GLU A 79 -21.45 3.56 -5.42
N THR A 80 -21.67 4.22 -4.28
CA THR A 80 -22.85 5.05 -4.03
C THR A 80 -22.69 6.52 -4.44
N ILE A 81 -21.56 6.89 -5.05
CA ILE A 81 -21.35 8.25 -5.55
C ILE A 81 -22.39 8.62 -6.62
N GLN A 82 -23.00 9.78 -6.45
CA GLN A 82 -24.04 10.28 -7.33
C GLN A 82 -23.46 11.39 -8.21
N PRO A 83 -23.83 11.46 -9.51
CA PRO A 83 -23.40 12.54 -10.38
C PRO A 83 -24.02 13.88 -9.96
N ASN A 84 -23.31 14.98 -10.21
CA ASN A 84 -23.73 16.36 -9.87
C ASN A 84 -24.20 16.54 -8.42
N THR A 85 -23.57 15.83 -7.48
CA THR A 85 -23.94 15.84 -6.06
C THR A 85 -22.80 16.43 -5.24
N ASP A 86 -23.12 17.24 -4.23
CA ASP A 86 -22.13 17.88 -3.37
C ASP A 86 -21.61 16.91 -2.31
N TYR A 87 -20.29 16.82 -2.20
CA TYR A 87 -19.57 16.06 -1.20
C TYR A 87 -18.62 16.96 -0.42
N CYS A 88 -18.49 16.70 0.87
CA CYS A 88 -17.60 17.43 1.73
C CYS A 88 -16.14 17.05 1.43
N VAL A 89 -15.35 18.01 0.98
CA VAL A 89 -13.92 17.79 0.65
C VAL A 89 -13.00 18.62 1.55
N ARG A 90 -13.54 19.22 2.61
CA ARG A 90 -12.75 19.77 3.72
C ARG A 90 -13.67 20.02 4.90
N GLY A 91 -13.35 19.49 6.07
CA GLY A 91 -14.17 19.64 7.27
C GLY A 91 -13.52 18.97 8.47
N TYR A 92 -14.31 18.73 9.51
CA TYR A 92 -13.89 17.96 10.68
C TYR A 92 -15.11 17.37 11.37
N ALA A 93 -14.92 16.26 12.11
CA ALA A 93 -15.95 15.80 13.04
C ALA A 93 -15.92 16.68 14.28
N GLU A 94 -17.09 17.16 14.71
CA GLU A 94 -17.22 17.67 16.07
C GLU A 94 -17.13 16.48 17.04
N PRO A 95 -16.31 16.57 18.09
CA PRO A 95 -16.23 15.50 19.07
C PRO A 95 -17.56 15.44 19.86
N LEU A 96 -18.07 14.23 20.07
CA LEU A 96 -19.23 14.00 20.92
C LEU A 96 -18.98 14.61 22.31
N VAL A 97 -19.89 15.49 22.74
CA VAL A 97 -19.72 16.25 23.99
C VAL A 97 -20.29 15.45 25.17
N SER A 98 -19.50 15.32 26.22
CA SER A 98 -19.85 14.59 27.43
C SER A 98 -21.10 15.16 28.10
N THR A 99 -22.06 14.28 28.39
CA THR A 99 -23.29 14.62 29.12
C THR A 99 -23.27 14.19 30.58
N ASP A 100 -22.34 13.32 30.97
CA ASP A 100 -22.21 12.78 32.33
C ASP A 100 -20.89 13.17 33.01
N GLY A 101 -20.06 13.95 32.32
CA GLY A 101 -18.77 14.42 32.81
C GLY A 101 -17.62 13.45 32.57
N SER A 102 -17.84 12.30 31.92
CA SER A 102 -16.76 11.40 31.51
C SER A 102 -16.08 11.85 30.21
N CYS A 103 -14.79 11.61 30.05
CA CYS A 103 -14.05 12.09 28.87
C CYS A 103 -12.83 11.25 28.50
N GLY A 104 -12.31 11.49 27.29
CA GLY A 104 -11.05 10.90 26.84
C GLY A 104 -11.19 9.44 26.39
N PRO A 105 -10.07 8.74 26.19
CA PRO A 105 -10.02 7.45 25.47
C PRO A 105 -10.80 6.34 26.17
N SER A 106 -10.86 6.38 27.50
CA SER A 106 -11.62 5.44 28.32
C SER A 106 -13.14 5.51 28.10
N HIS A 107 -13.62 6.56 27.43
CA HIS A 107 -15.03 6.83 27.17
C HIS A 107 -15.33 7.07 25.68
N GLY A 108 -14.52 6.51 24.77
CA GLY A 108 -14.75 6.64 23.33
C GLY A 108 -14.37 8.02 22.77
N ASP A 109 -13.33 8.62 23.33
CA ASP A 109 -12.80 9.96 22.97
C ASP A 109 -13.83 11.09 23.04
N ILE A 110 -14.83 10.93 23.92
CA ILE A 110 -15.82 11.96 24.22
C ILE A 110 -15.10 13.22 24.73
N ALA A 111 -15.41 14.36 24.13
CA ALA A 111 -14.87 15.67 24.51
C ALA A 111 -15.69 16.31 25.63
N CYS A 112 -15.06 17.23 26.34
CA CYS A 112 -15.72 17.92 27.42
C CYS A 112 -16.56 19.13 26.96
N PRO A 113 -17.68 19.42 27.63
CA PRO A 113 -18.48 20.61 27.33
C PRO A 113 -17.73 21.88 27.72
N ASP A 114 -18.07 23.00 27.08
CA ASP A 114 -17.46 24.31 27.32
C ASP A 114 -17.45 24.74 28.80
N ALA A 115 -18.43 24.27 29.58
CA ALA A 115 -18.54 24.58 31.01
C ALA A 115 -17.47 23.87 31.87
N THR A 116 -16.94 22.73 31.42
CA THR A 116 -15.88 21.96 32.11
C THR A 116 -14.88 21.47 31.07
N PRO A 117 -14.15 22.39 30.43
CA PRO A 117 -13.61 22.15 29.10
C PRO A 117 -12.35 21.29 29.08
N CYS A 118 -11.82 20.84 30.22
CA CYS A 118 -10.58 20.09 30.32
C CYS A 118 -10.86 18.65 30.68
N CYS A 119 -10.35 17.71 29.90
CA CYS A 119 -10.39 16.31 30.25
C CYS A 119 -9.20 15.96 31.15
N ASN A 120 -9.44 15.60 32.40
CA ASN A 120 -8.38 15.21 33.32
C ASN A 120 -7.91 13.77 33.03
N SER A 121 -6.63 13.60 32.69
CA SER A 121 -6.00 12.32 32.33
C SER A 121 -5.84 11.35 33.49
N GLU A 122 -5.93 11.81 34.73
CA GLU A 122 -5.83 10.97 35.92
C GLU A 122 -7.20 10.41 36.34
N THR A 123 -8.26 11.21 36.17
CA THR A 123 -9.61 10.86 36.62
C THR A 123 -10.57 10.48 35.49
N TRP A 124 -10.22 10.81 34.24
CA TRP A 124 -11.07 10.71 33.05
C TRP A 124 -12.41 11.44 33.19
N GLN A 125 -12.39 12.54 33.94
CA GLN A 125 -13.52 13.42 34.12
C GLN A 125 -13.25 14.82 33.56
N CYS A 126 -14.30 15.43 33.03
CA CYS A 126 -14.32 16.82 32.63
C CYS A 126 -14.25 17.72 33.85
N GLY A 127 -13.34 18.69 33.80
CA GLY A 127 -13.16 19.70 34.83
C GLY A 127 -12.84 21.06 34.22
N ASP A 128 -12.92 22.09 35.05
CA ASP A 128 -12.57 23.48 34.74
C ASP A 128 -11.54 24.05 35.73
N THR A 129 -11.06 23.24 36.68
CA THR A 129 -10.11 23.72 37.69
C THR A 129 -8.72 23.86 37.09
N SER A 130 -7.88 24.68 37.76
CA SER A 130 -6.47 24.82 37.36
C SER A 130 -5.72 23.49 37.37
N ASP A 131 -6.17 22.53 38.19
CA ASP A 131 -5.55 21.22 38.34
C ASP A 131 -6.04 20.27 37.24
N ASP A 132 -7.34 20.26 36.92
CA ASP A 132 -7.89 19.48 35.80
C ASP A 132 -7.34 19.93 34.45
N CYS A 133 -7.13 21.24 34.31
CA CYS A 133 -6.57 21.86 33.13
C CYS A 133 -5.04 21.94 33.17
N ALA A 134 -4.38 21.46 34.23
CA ALA A 134 -2.95 21.65 34.43
C ALA A 134 -2.14 20.92 33.34
N PRO A 135 -0.99 21.48 32.90
CA PRO A 135 -0.01 20.72 32.13
C PRO A 135 0.45 19.52 32.96
N GLY A 136 0.30 18.30 32.43
CA GLY A 136 0.55 17.07 33.20
C GLY A 136 -0.71 16.25 33.41
N THR A 137 -1.83 16.95 33.60
CA THR A 137 -3.09 16.40 34.09
C THR A 137 -4.20 16.59 33.08
N CYS A 138 -4.10 17.56 32.17
CA CYS A 138 -5.08 17.75 31.11
C CYS A 138 -4.72 16.95 29.84
N TYR A 139 -5.61 16.05 29.47
CA TYR A 139 -5.53 15.22 28.27
C TYR A 139 -6.01 15.95 27.01
N SER A 140 -7.21 16.55 27.06
CA SER A 140 -7.87 17.16 25.90
C SER A 140 -8.81 18.31 26.29
N GLY A 141 -9.21 19.11 25.30
CA GLY A 141 -10.04 20.30 25.50
C GLY A 141 -9.23 21.56 25.82
N LEU A 142 -9.72 22.47 26.67
CA LEU A 142 -9.04 23.74 26.99
C LEU A 142 -7.91 23.57 28.03
N CYS A 143 -7.02 22.61 27.78
CA CYS A 143 -5.82 22.42 28.57
C CYS A 143 -5.00 23.71 28.61
N LEU A 144 -4.49 24.05 29.79
CA LEU A 144 -3.55 25.15 29.97
C LEU A 144 -2.24 24.76 29.28
N GLY A 145 -2.13 25.03 27.98
CA GLY A 145 -0.98 24.67 27.15
C GLY A 145 -1.29 23.96 25.81
N GLY A 146 -2.53 23.50 25.57
CA GLY A 146 -2.97 22.85 24.31
C GLY A 146 -2.57 21.37 24.16
N THR A 147 -3.30 20.60 23.35
CA THR A 147 -3.06 19.17 23.10
C THR A 147 -1.88 18.92 22.17
N GLY A 148 -1.16 17.83 22.41
CA GLY A 148 0.03 17.45 21.66
C GLY A 148 1.33 17.90 22.33
N TYR A 149 1.33 18.16 23.64
CA TYR A 149 2.48 18.65 24.37
C TYR A 149 2.88 17.75 25.56
N SER A 150 4.17 17.68 25.86
CA SER A 150 4.78 16.82 26.88
C SER A 150 4.38 17.23 28.28
N LEU A 151 4.05 16.23 29.08
CA LEU A 151 3.52 16.36 30.44
C LEU A 151 4.62 16.14 31.51
N ASP A 152 5.65 15.36 31.19
CA ASP A 152 6.72 14.94 32.10
C ASP A 152 8.13 15.39 31.67
N GLY A 153 8.22 16.12 30.56
CA GLY A 153 9.48 16.58 30.00
C GLY A 153 10.07 15.66 28.95
N ASN A 154 9.40 14.56 28.62
CA ASN A 154 9.79 13.68 27.53
C ASN A 154 8.93 13.97 26.29
N CYS A 155 9.56 14.19 25.15
CA CYS A 155 8.89 14.51 23.90
C CYS A 155 9.45 13.66 22.75
N GLY A 156 8.88 13.83 21.56
CA GLY A 156 9.33 13.11 20.38
C GLY A 156 8.66 11.75 20.21
N PRO A 157 9.03 11.00 19.16
CA PRO A 157 8.38 9.77 18.72
C PRO A 157 8.36 8.68 19.79
N ASP A 158 9.45 8.57 20.55
CA ASP A 158 9.59 7.59 21.64
C ASP A 158 8.66 7.89 22.82
N ASN A 159 8.09 9.10 22.86
CA ASN A 159 7.13 9.54 23.87
C ASN A 159 5.77 9.87 23.23
N GLY A 160 5.37 9.12 22.20
CA GLY A 160 4.04 9.24 21.59
C GLY A 160 3.86 10.53 20.78
N GLY A 161 4.95 11.10 20.25
CA GLY A 161 4.91 12.30 19.42
C GLY A 161 4.56 13.58 20.19
N LEU A 162 4.64 13.53 21.52
CA LEU A 162 4.42 14.69 22.38
C LEU A 162 5.40 15.79 21.98
N LYS A 163 4.91 17.00 21.75
CA LYS A 163 5.73 18.17 21.45
C LYS A 163 6.14 18.83 22.75
N CYS A 164 7.24 19.55 22.77
CA CYS A 164 7.68 20.16 24.02
C CYS A 164 6.96 21.50 24.19
N GLY A 165 6.43 21.76 25.39
CA GLY A 165 5.66 22.96 25.67
C GLY A 165 5.63 23.28 27.17
N GLY A 166 5.33 24.54 27.49
CA GLY A 166 5.25 24.99 28.89
C GLY A 166 6.61 24.94 29.60
N LYS A 167 6.63 24.41 30.83
CA LYS A 167 7.82 24.41 31.72
C LYS A 167 8.98 23.53 31.24
N TRP A 168 8.70 22.68 30.27
CA TRP A 168 9.64 21.68 29.81
C TRP A 168 10.52 22.18 28.65
N GLY A 169 10.11 23.26 27.97
CA GLY A 169 10.88 23.87 26.87
C GLY A 169 10.17 23.75 25.53
N ASP A 170 10.69 24.47 24.55
CA ASP A 170 10.09 24.72 23.23
C ASP A 170 10.70 23.86 22.11
N CYS A 171 11.70 23.02 22.44
CA CYS A 171 12.37 22.09 21.51
C CYS A 171 12.47 20.68 22.11
N CYS A 172 12.30 19.67 21.26
CA CYS A 172 12.55 18.26 21.55
C CYS A 172 13.96 17.93 21.15
N SER A 173 14.77 17.42 22.08
CA SER A 173 16.04 16.85 21.67
C SER A 173 15.83 15.49 21.01
N ILE A 174 16.81 15.02 20.23
CA ILE A 174 16.86 13.66 19.67
C ILE A 174 16.92 12.56 20.74
N ASP A 175 17.25 12.92 21.98
CA ASP A 175 17.20 12.02 23.13
C ASP A 175 15.78 11.94 23.75
N GLY A 176 14.79 12.59 23.11
CA GLY A 176 13.40 12.56 23.51
C GLY A 176 13.08 13.41 24.74
N VAL A 177 13.83 14.50 24.97
CA VAL A 177 13.67 15.35 26.16
C VAL A 177 13.41 16.81 25.76
N CYS A 178 12.46 17.44 26.45
CA CYS A 178 12.13 18.84 26.26
C CYS A 178 13.25 19.76 26.77
N GLY A 179 13.53 20.84 26.05
CA GLY A 179 14.40 21.92 26.54
C GLY A 179 14.38 23.18 25.68
N THR A 180 15.20 24.17 26.06
CA THR A 180 15.33 25.47 25.39
C THR A 180 16.81 25.84 25.22
N GLY A 181 17.16 26.57 24.16
CA GLY A 181 18.53 27.07 23.93
C GLY A 181 19.35 26.17 22.99
N PRO A 182 20.58 26.58 22.62
CA PRO A 182 21.33 25.98 21.51
C PRO A 182 21.64 24.48 21.67
N ASP A 183 21.73 24.00 22.90
CA ASP A 183 22.03 22.59 23.17
C ASP A 183 20.81 21.68 22.91
N PHE A 184 19.59 22.20 22.94
CA PHE A 184 18.35 21.46 22.66
C PHE A 184 17.75 21.84 21.31
N CYS A 185 17.80 23.12 20.95
CA CYS A 185 17.25 23.68 19.72
C CYS A 185 18.29 23.76 18.59
N GLY A 186 19.52 23.31 18.81
CA GLY A 186 20.60 23.37 17.83
C GLY A 186 20.45 22.32 16.72
N PRO A 187 21.06 22.55 15.54
CA PRO A 187 20.82 21.79 14.32
C PRO A 187 21.27 20.32 14.34
N SER A 188 21.97 19.87 15.38
CA SER A 188 22.44 18.48 15.51
C SER A 188 21.80 17.73 16.68
N ASN A 189 20.94 18.41 17.45
CA ASN A 189 20.32 17.83 18.63
C ASN A 189 18.80 18.06 18.70
N CYS A 190 18.24 18.95 17.89
CA CYS A 190 16.81 19.26 17.89
C CYS A 190 16.05 18.35 16.92
N GLU A 191 15.09 17.60 17.44
CA GLU A 191 14.22 16.70 16.69
C GLU A 191 12.92 17.37 16.26
N SER A 192 12.30 18.19 17.12
CA SER A 192 11.06 18.90 16.81
C SER A 192 10.87 20.16 17.68
N GLY A 193 9.93 21.04 17.35
CA GLY A 193 9.71 22.31 18.07
C GLY A 193 10.46 23.50 17.45
N ALA A 194 10.93 24.45 18.26
CA ALA A 194 11.58 25.70 17.81
C ALA A 194 13.05 25.53 17.37
N CYS A 195 13.34 24.48 16.59
CA CYS A 195 14.68 24.17 16.12
C CYS A 195 15.29 25.31 15.30
N THR A 196 16.54 25.64 15.59
CA THR A 196 17.32 26.64 14.85
C THR A 196 17.95 25.99 13.61
N ASN A 197 17.16 25.88 12.55
CA ASN A 197 17.67 25.44 11.26
C ASN A 197 18.50 26.55 10.58
N PRO A 198 19.69 26.26 10.02
CA PRO A 198 20.05 26.87 8.75
C PRO A 198 19.16 26.26 7.64
N ALA A 199 18.74 27.09 6.69
CA ALA A 199 17.79 26.75 5.62
C ALA A 199 18.08 25.43 4.85
N THR A 200 16.99 24.86 4.31
CA THR A 200 16.81 23.60 3.54
C THR A 200 17.95 23.15 2.62
N PRO A 201 18.22 21.83 2.58
CA PRO A 201 18.15 21.07 1.31
C PRO A 201 17.49 19.67 1.39
N THR A 202 16.70 19.36 0.35
CA THR A 202 16.26 18.06 -0.25
C THR A 202 15.74 16.89 0.62
N MET A 203 14.55 16.40 0.25
CA MET A 203 13.82 15.22 0.76
C MET A 203 14.60 13.89 0.68
N PRO A 204 14.50 12.99 1.68
CA PRO A 204 14.79 11.57 1.53
C PRO A 204 13.54 10.74 1.17
N THR A 205 13.80 9.68 0.42
CA THR A 205 12.92 8.57 0.03
C THR A 205 12.63 7.63 1.22
N GLU A 206 11.36 7.20 1.28
CA GLU A 206 10.75 6.12 2.11
C GLU A 206 10.39 6.41 3.59
N ILE A 207 9.09 6.24 3.91
CA ILE A 207 8.54 6.09 5.28
C ILE A 207 7.84 4.72 5.40
N PRO A 208 7.99 3.99 6.51
CA PRO A 208 7.74 2.56 6.60
C PRO A 208 6.45 2.24 7.37
N TRP A 209 5.28 2.28 6.71
CA TRP A 209 4.09 1.46 7.07
C TRP A 209 3.26 1.09 5.81
N GLN A 210 3.84 1.24 4.61
CA GLN A 210 3.29 0.75 3.34
C GLN A 210 3.58 -0.74 3.11
N THR A 211 4.21 -1.43 4.06
CA THR A 211 4.89 -2.71 3.85
C THR A 211 4.12 -3.88 4.49
N GLY A 212 2.92 -4.13 4.00
CA GLY A 212 2.49 -5.53 3.95
C GLY A 212 3.33 -6.23 2.87
N THR A 213 3.77 -7.45 3.13
CA THR A 213 4.55 -8.23 2.17
C THR A 213 3.67 -8.91 1.13
N THR A 214 2.35 -8.72 1.23
CA THR A 214 1.39 -9.34 0.33
C THR A 214 1.53 -8.78 -1.09
N PRO A 215 1.83 -9.62 -2.09
CA PRO A 215 1.95 -9.16 -3.47
C PRO A 215 0.61 -9.16 -4.21
N ASP A 216 -0.41 -9.82 -3.68
CA ASP A 216 -1.65 -10.17 -4.38
C ASP A 216 -2.92 -10.10 -3.50
N GLY A 217 -2.78 -9.65 -2.27
CA GLY A 217 -3.87 -9.63 -1.30
C GLY A 217 -4.08 -10.96 -0.56
N SER A 218 -3.14 -11.91 -0.60
CA SER A 218 -3.10 -13.03 0.34
C SER A 218 -2.25 -12.71 1.58
N CYS A 219 -2.67 -13.16 2.76
CA CYS A 219 -1.89 -13.00 3.99
C CYS A 219 -2.01 -14.20 4.93
N GLY A 220 -1.03 -14.38 5.83
CA GLY A 220 -0.93 -15.53 6.72
C GLY A 220 -0.48 -16.83 6.04
N GLY A 221 -0.77 -17.97 6.69
CA GLY A 221 -0.32 -19.29 6.23
C GLY A 221 1.19 -19.52 6.36
N ALA A 222 1.73 -20.51 5.63
CA ALA A 222 3.13 -20.93 5.74
C ALA A 222 4.13 -19.88 5.23
N MET A 223 3.69 -18.97 4.36
CA MET A 223 4.50 -17.87 3.82
C MET A 223 4.53 -16.65 4.74
N GLY A 224 3.56 -16.54 5.66
CA GLY A 224 3.53 -15.52 6.70
C GLY A 224 3.37 -14.09 6.17
N TYR A 225 2.76 -13.91 5.00
CA TYR A 225 2.62 -12.59 4.40
C TYR A 225 1.74 -11.67 5.25
N THR A 226 2.13 -10.40 5.34
CA THR A 226 1.35 -9.36 6.03
C THR A 226 0.55 -8.55 5.03
N CYS A 227 -0.69 -8.21 5.39
CA CYS A 227 -1.55 -7.42 4.53
C CYS A 227 -1.14 -5.92 4.55
N ASP A 228 -1.29 -5.20 3.43
CA ASP A 228 -0.95 -3.78 3.29
C ASP A 228 -2.19 -2.89 3.02
N VAL A 229 -1.94 -1.61 2.81
CA VAL A 229 -2.99 -0.62 2.51
C VAL A 229 -3.60 -0.78 1.10
N VAL A 230 -2.95 -1.51 0.19
CA VAL A 230 -3.41 -1.76 -1.18
C VAL A 230 -4.47 -2.86 -1.22
N PHE A 231 -4.29 -3.91 -0.42
CA PHE A 231 -5.20 -5.06 -0.39
C PHE A 231 -6.10 -5.15 0.85
N GLY A 232 -5.80 -4.37 1.90
CA GLY A 232 -6.58 -4.27 3.13
C GLY A 232 -5.81 -4.76 4.34
N ASN A 233 -5.96 -4.08 5.49
CA ASN A 233 -5.01 -4.18 6.60
C ASN A 233 -5.17 -5.44 7.48
N CYS A 234 -6.22 -6.23 7.28
CA CYS A 234 -6.60 -7.36 8.12
C CYS A 234 -6.44 -8.68 7.36
N CYS A 235 -5.92 -9.69 8.05
CA CYS A 235 -5.75 -11.03 7.50
C CYS A 235 -6.90 -11.89 7.99
N ASN A 236 -7.87 -12.20 7.14
CA ASN A 236 -9.02 -13.00 7.56
C ASN A 236 -8.66 -14.48 7.75
N GLU A 237 -9.63 -15.29 8.23
CA GLU A 237 -9.39 -16.72 8.51
C GLU A 237 -9.05 -17.54 7.26
N ASP A 238 -9.44 -17.05 6.08
CA ASP A 238 -9.17 -17.66 4.78
C ASP A 238 -7.80 -17.25 4.20
N GLY A 239 -7.07 -16.36 4.88
CA GLY A 239 -5.73 -15.92 4.48
C GLY A 239 -5.73 -14.89 3.37
N VAL A 240 -6.73 -13.99 3.38
CA VAL A 240 -6.89 -12.92 2.41
C VAL A 240 -6.91 -11.56 3.13
N CYS A 241 -6.22 -10.59 2.52
CA CYS A 241 -6.18 -9.21 2.91
C CYS A 241 -7.56 -8.59 2.70
N GLY A 242 -8.06 -7.93 3.74
CA GLY A 242 -9.34 -7.26 3.68
C GLY A 242 -9.43 -6.18 4.73
N SER A 243 -10.47 -5.35 4.62
CA SER A 243 -10.69 -4.19 5.49
C SER A 243 -12.07 -4.20 6.13
N ARG A 244 -12.88 -5.24 5.90
CA ARG A 244 -14.25 -5.34 6.40
C ARG A 244 -14.26 -5.93 7.82
N GLN A 245 -15.31 -5.67 8.59
CA GLN A 245 -15.48 -6.21 9.95
C GLN A 245 -15.44 -7.76 9.99
N SER A 246 -15.83 -8.43 8.90
CA SER A 246 -15.70 -9.88 8.73
C SER A 246 -14.26 -10.34 8.56
N ASP A 247 -13.40 -9.49 8.00
CA ASP A 247 -11.98 -9.79 7.77
C ASP A 247 -11.12 -9.46 8.99
N CYS A 248 -11.48 -8.39 9.70
CA CYS A 248 -10.77 -7.91 10.89
C CYS A 248 -11.30 -8.52 12.21
N GLY A 249 -12.46 -9.18 12.19
CA GLY A 249 -13.15 -9.70 13.37
C GLY A 249 -12.77 -11.13 13.77
N THR A 250 -13.78 -11.94 14.12
CA THR A 250 -13.55 -13.34 14.54
C THR A 250 -12.93 -14.15 13.39
N GLY A 251 -11.79 -14.80 13.64
CA GLY A 251 -11.05 -15.57 12.63
C GLY A 251 -9.86 -14.82 12.02
N CYS A 252 -9.78 -13.50 12.23
CA CYS A 252 -8.64 -12.71 11.80
C CYS A 252 -7.33 -13.18 12.45
N GLN A 253 -6.23 -13.20 11.68
CA GLN A 253 -4.92 -13.71 12.06
C GLN A 253 -3.97 -12.56 12.49
N PRO A 254 -3.81 -12.30 13.81
CA PRO A 254 -3.17 -11.07 14.33
C PRO A 254 -1.65 -11.00 14.13
N ASN A 255 -1.03 -12.06 13.65
CA ASN A 255 0.39 -12.06 13.26
C ASN A 255 0.61 -11.55 11.83
N PHE A 256 -0.45 -11.52 11.02
CA PHE A 256 -0.38 -11.32 9.57
C PHE A 256 -1.31 -10.20 9.08
N GLY A 257 -2.16 -9.68 9.96
CA GLY A 257 -2.92 -8.45 9.73
C GLY A 257 -3.40 -7.86 11.05
N MET A 258 -4.07 -6.71 10.98
CA MET A 258 -4.64 -6.02 12.14
C MET A 258 -6.01 -6.60 12.47
N CYS A 259 -6.18 -7.19 13.66
CA CYS A 259 -7.42 -7.85 14.07
C CYS A 259 -8.03 -7.17 15.29
N ASP A 260 -9.36 -7.01 15.29
CA ASP A 260 -10.10 -6.31 16.33
C ASP A 260 -10.12 -7.11 17.65
N GLY A 261 -9.87 -6.42 18.76
CA GLY A 261 -9.97 -6.99 20.11
C GLY A 261 -8.79 -7.87 20.55
N VAL A 262 -7.70 -7.94 19.77
CA VAL A 262 -6.51 -8.73 20.13
C VAL A 262 -5.32 -7.81 20.42
N THR A 263 -5.02 -7.58 21.70
CA THR A 263 -3.70 -7.08 22.10
C THR A 263 -2.67 -8.21 21.98
N LYS A 264 -1.61 -8.00 21.17
CA LYS A 264 -0.52 -8.97 20.99
C LYS A 264 0.10 -9.32 22.34
N THR A 265 -0.33 -10.44 22.92
CA THR A 265 0.28 -10.97 24.14
C THR A 265 1.47 -11.82 23.71
N SER A 266 2.66 -11.26 23.89
CA SER A 266 3.91 -12.00 23.77
C SER A 266 3.94 -13.06 24.87
N ALA A 267 3.78 -14.33 24.51
CA ALA A 267 3.89 -15.45 25.41
C ALA A 267 4.98 -16.41 24.94
N THR A 268 6.14 -16.26 25.56
CA THR A 268 7.21 -17.26 25.64
C THR A 268 6.64 -18.60 26.15
N PRO A 269 6.84 -19.74 25.45
CA PRO A 269 6.44 -21.02 26.01
C PRO A 269 7.54 -21.57 26.93
N THR A 270 7.19 -21.69 28.21
CA THR A 270 7.85 -22.59 29.18
C THR A 270 7.24 -23.99 29.06
N PRO A 271 8.01 -25.09 29.03
CA PRO A 271 7.48 -26.45 28.82
C PRO A 271 7.36 -27.26 30.12
N THR A 272 6.34 -28.11 30.26
CA THR A 272 6.33 -29.52 30.80
C THR A 272 4.91 -30.00 31.19
N PRO A 273 4.65 -31.30 31.48
CA PRO A 273 5.25 -32.59 31.06
C PRO A 273 4.18 -33.58 30.49
N THR A 274 4.52 -34.68 29.81
CA THR A 274 4.56 -36.13 30.23
C THR A 274 4.00 -36.89 28.99
N ASP A 275 4.37 -38.08 28.53
CA ASP A 275 5.14 -39.26 28.99
C ASP A 275 5.60 -40.01 27.72
N ASP A 276 6.80 -40.60 27.70
CA ASP A 276 7.00 -42.05 27.47
C ASP A 276 8.52 -42.38 27.52
N PRO A 277 8.95 -43.65 27.75
CA PRO A 277 10.05 -43.91 28.64
C PRO A 277 11.29 -44.43 27.89
N THR A 278 12.42 -44.31 28.60
CA THR A 278 13.61 -45.20 28.53
C THR A 278 14.35 -45.29 27.18
N SER A 279 15.47 -44.58 26.99
CA SER A 279 16.86 -44.96 27.38
C SER A 279 17.65 -45.60 26.20
N PRO A 280 19.01 -45.51 26.09
CA PRO A 280 19.98 -44.50 26.52
C PRO A 280 20.94 -43.98 25.40
N THR A 281 21.36 -42.71 25.57
CA THR A 281 22.73 -42.12 25.47
C THR A 281 23.78 -42.63 24.47
N SER A 282 24.29 -41.73 23.59
CA SER A 282 25.72 -41.35 23.45
C SER A 282 25.91 -40.13 22.50
N PRO A 283 26.90 -39.22 22.69
CA PRO A 283 26.93 -37.90 22.05
C PRO A 283 27.84 -37.84 20.81
N GLY A 284 27.52 -36.96 19.84
CA GLY A 284 28.50 -36.51 18.85
C GLY A 284 27.95 -35.90 17.55
N SER A 285 28.21 -34.58 17.41
CA SER A 285 28.59 -33.88 16.17
C SER A 285 27.52 -33.43 15.16
N THR A 286 27.61 -32.14 14.83
CA THR A 286 27.00 -31.37 13.72
C THR A 286 27.12 -32.06 12.35
N PRO A 287 26.09 -32.06 11.47
CA PRO A 287 26.25 -32.56 10.11
C PRO A 287 26.65 -31.42 9.15
N THR A 288 27.86 -31.53 8.61
CA THR A 288 28.29 -30.93 7.34
C THR A 288 27.60 -31.70 6.21
N ALA A 289 26.71 -31.05 5.44
CA ALA A 289 26.10 -31.67 4.26
C ALA A 289 27.16 -31.93 3.18
N THR A 290 27.23 -33.17 2.70
CA THR A 290 28.26 -33.71 1.80
C THR A 290 27.64 -34.13 0.46
N GLY A 291 26.84 -33.26 -0.17
CA GLY A 291 26.30 -33.47 -1.51
C GLY A 291 27.01 -32.61 -2.55
N ASP A 292 27.26 -33.16 -3.74
CA ASP A 292 27.66 -32.35 -4.90
C ASP A 292 26.54 -31.35 -5.24
N PRO A 293 26.86 -30.11 -5.69
CA PRO A 293 25.84 -29.14 -6.04
C PRO A 293 24.94 -29.65 -7.17
N MET A 294 23.69 -29.22 -7.19
CA MET A 294 22.70 -29.67 -8.16
C MET A 294 21.97 -28.51 -8.84
N PHE A 295 21.47 -28.77 -10.05
CA PHE A 295 20.49 -27.89 -10.68
C PHE A 295 19.14 -28.12 -10.01
N VAL A 296 18.57 -27.08 -9.42
CA VAL A 296 17.26 -27.16 -8.77
C VAL A 296 16.21 -27.40 -9.87
N PRO A 297 15.44 -28.50 -9.83
CA PRO A 297 14.54 -28.84 -10.93
C PRO A 297 13.30 -27.95 -11.00
N SER A 298 12.85 -27.42 -9.85
CA SER A 298 11.68 -26.57 -9.73
C SER A 298 11.61 -25.94 -8.34
N TYR A 299 11.02 -24.76 -8.23
CA TYR A 299 10.71 -24.12 -6.96
C TYR A 299 9.54 -23.14 -7.14
N GLY A 300 8.57 -23.19 -6.24
CA GLY A 300 7.31 -22.45 -6.41
C GLY A 300 6.64 -22.75 -7.76
N PRO A 301 6.20 -21.72 -8.52
CA PRO A 301 5.58 -21.91 -9.83
C PRO A 301 6.60 -22.19 -10.96
N PHE A 302 7.90 -22.09 -10.67
CA PHE A 302 8.96 -22.16 -11.67
C PHE A 302 9.48 -23.58 -11.86
N THR A 303 9.67 -23.95 -13.13
CA THR A 303 10.33 -25.19 -13.55
C THR A 303 11.60 -24.84 -14.31
N LEU A 304 12.67 -25.61 -14.09
CA LEU A 304 13.94 -25.43 -14.78
C LEU A 304 13.77 -25.59 -16.29
N ALA A 305 14.04 -24.53 -17.04
CA ALA A 305 13.99 -24.51 -18.49
C ALA A 305 15.32 -24.97 -19.12
N GLY A 306 16.44 -24.70 -18.45
CA GLY A 306 17.77 -25.20 -18.85
C GLY A 306 18.88 -24.17 -18.68
N CYS A 307 20.03 -24.44 -19.31
CA CYS A 307 21.15 -23.49 -19.39
C CYS A 307 20.99 -22.66 -20.66
N TYR A 308 21.01 -21.33 -20.56
CA TYR A 308 20.83 -20.42 -21.69
C TYR A 308 21.97 -19.43 -21.74
N ARG A 309 22.58 -19.25 -22.90
CA ARG A 309 23.55 -18.16 -23.10
C ARG A 309 22.85 -16.83 -23.35
N GLU A 310 23.45 -15.76 -22.86
CA GLU A 310 23.05 -14.38 -23.14
C GLU A 310 23.11 -14.05 -24.65
N PRO A 311 22.19 -13.23 -25.18
CA PRO A 311 22.28 -12.70 -26.55
C PRO A 311 23.49 -11.77 -26.73
N GLU A 312 24.06 -11.74 -27.93
CA GLU A 312 25.27 -10.95 -28.23
C GLU A 312 25.05 -9.44 -27.98
N GLY A 313 25.76 -8.90 -26.98
CA GLY A 313 25.69 -7.47 -26.61
C GLY A 313 24.38 -7.03 -25.96
N LYS A 314 23.54 -7.96 -25.48
CA LYS A 314 22.24 -7.69 -24.86
C LYS A 314 22.04 -8.54 -23.59
N ARG A 315 20.90 -8.34 -22.91
CA ARG A 315 20.45 -9.16 -21.79
C ARG A 315 19.27 -10.04 -22.21
N ALA A 316 19.25 -11.29 -21.74
CA ALA A 316 18.20 -12.26 -22.01
C ALA A 316 16.87 -11.90 -21.31
N LEU A 317 16.97 -11.23 -20.16
CA LEU A 317 15.84 -10.79 -19.32
C LEU A 317 16.08 -9.34 -18.86
N ALA A 318 15.00 -8.58 -18.68
CA ALA A 318 15.05 -7.12 -18.57
C ALA A 318 15.35 -6.60 -17.15
N ASN A 319 14.92 -7.33 -16.11
CA ASN A 319 15.06 -6.89 -14.73
C ASN A 319 16.23 -7.61 -14.05
N LEU A 320 16.93 -6.89 -13.18
CA LEU A 320 18.06 -7.40 -12.39
C LEU A 320 17.78 -7.24 -10.90
N TYR A 321 18.02 -8.30 -10.15
CA TYR A 321 18.14 -8.32 -8.70
C TYR A 321 19.50 -8.92 -8.33
N PHE A 322 20.25 -8.24 -7.48
CA PHE A 322 21.58 -8.66 -7.03
C PHE A 322 21.54 -9.05 -5.56
N ASP A 323 22.20 -10.15 -5.21
CA ASP A 323 22.38 -10.60 -3.83
C ASP A 323 23.74 -11.31 -3.68
N GLU A 324 24.54 -10.90 -2.68
CA GLU A 324 25.86 -11.49 -2.41
C GLU A 324 25.77 -12.91 -1.83
N GLU A 325 24.60 -13.28 -1.29
CA GLU A 325 24.24 -14.61 -0.78
C GLU A 325 23.10 -15.19 -1.62
N MET A 326 23.18 -15.09 -2.95
CA MET A 326 22.15 -15.60 -3.85
C MET A 326 21.94 -17.11 -3.69
N THR A 327 20.68 -17.53 -3.76
CA THR A 327 20.23 -18.93 -3.91
C THR A 327 19.27 -19.01 -5.09
N VAL A 328 18.95 -20.22 -5.55
CA VAL A 328 17.92 -20.37 -6.59
C VAL A 328 16.59 -19.83 -6.11
N GLU A 329 16.21 -20.14 -4.88
CA GLU A 329 14.94 -19.74 -4.27
C GLU A 329 14.82 -18.23 -4.19
N LYS A 330 15.85 -17.52 -3.73
CA LYS A 330 15.85 -16.05 -3.66
C LYS A 330 15.55 -15.42 -5.02
N CYS A 331 16.15 -15.95 -6.09
CA CYS A 331 15.90 -15.42 -7.43
C CYS A 331 14.47 -15.72 -7.90
N LEU A 332 14.00 -16.94 -7.70
CA LEU A 332 12.67 -17.35 -8.15
C LEU A 332 11.54 -16.72 -7.33
N ASP A 333 11.76 -16.47 -6.04
CA ASP A 333 10.84 -15.70 -5.20
C ASP A 333 10.75 -14.24 -5.67
N LYS A 334 11.92 -13.63 -5.98
CA LYS A 334 11.95 -12.28 -6.55
C LYS A 334 11.21 -12.20 -7.89
N ALA A 335 11.28 -13.27 -8.68
CA ALA A 335 10.65 -13.37 -9.98
C ALA A 335 9.22 -13.93 -9.95
N SER A 336 8.62 -14.18 -8.79
CA SER A 336 7.34 -14.91 -8.62
C SER A 336 6.17 -14.43 -9.49
N THR A 337 6.15 -13.16 -9.89
CA THR A 337 5.13 -12.55 -10.78
C THR A 337 5.51 -12.54 -12.27
N TYR A 338 6.71 -13.00 -12.63
CA TYR A 338 7.26 -12.95 -13.98
C TYR A 338 7.27 -14.32 -14.65
N ALA A 339 7.29 -14.34 -15.99
CA ALA A 339 7.27 -15.59 -16.76
C ALA A 339 8.62 -16.31 -16.77
N TRP A 340 9.72 -15.56 -16.63
CA TRP A 340 11.08 -16.07 -16.73
C TRP A 340 11.94 -15.52 -15.60
N ALA A 341 12.84 -16.37 -15.12
CA ALA A 341 13.86 -16.03 -14.14
C ALA A 341 15.12 -16.82 -14.46
N GLY A 342 16.29 -16.23 -14.32
CA GLY A 342 17.55 -16.88 -14.61
C GLY A 342 18.67 -16.31 -13.77
N ILE A 343 19.55 -17.17 -13.30
CA ILE A 343 20.65 -16.75 -12.42
C ILE A 343 21.95 -16.82 -13.20
N GLU A 344 22.71 -15.75 -13.15
CA GLU A 344 24.01 -15.58 -13.81
C GLU A 344 25.07 -15.15 -12.77
N TYR A 345 26.34 -15.43 -13.05
CA TYR A 345 27.50 -15.02 -12.23
C TYR A 345 27.47 -15.48 -10.76
N GLY A 346 26.57 -16.39 -10.38
CA GLY A 346 26.40 -16.83 -9.01
C GLY A 346 25.59 -15.87 -8.14
N THR A 347 25.50 -14.58 -8.48
CA THR A 347 24.92 -13.52 -7.63
C THR A 347 23.85 -12.66 -8.31
N GLU A 348 23.66 -12.82 -9.61
CA GLU A 348 22.73 -11.98 -10.38
C GLU A 348 21.48 -12.76 -10.75
N CYS A 349 20.33 -12.33 -10.24
CA CYS A 349 19.03 -12.83 -10.64
C CYS A 349 18.44 -11.92 -11.71
N TRP A 350 18.27 -12.46 -12.90
CA TRP A 350 17.64 -11.80 -14.03
C TRP A 350 16.22 -12.33 -14.20
N TYR A 351 15.23 -11.47 -14.42
CA TYR A 351 13.84 -11.89 -14.54
C TYR A 351 13.01 -10.98 -15.44
N GLY A 352 11.92 -11.51 -15.97
CA GLY A 352 11.07 -10.76 -16.90
C GLY A 352 9.91 -11.56 -17.47
N PHE A 353 8.98 -10.86 -18.11
CA PHE A 353 7.84 -11.48 -18.79
C PHE A 353 8.22 -12.11 -20.13
N GLN A 354 9.34 -11.70 -20.72
CA GLN A 354 9.82 -12.20 -22.02
C GLN A 354 11.27 -12.64 -21.92
N LEU A 355 11.58 -13.74 -22.59
CA LEU A 355 12.94 -14.18 -22.89
C LEU A 355 13.34 -13.61 -24.26
N ASP A 356 14.45 -12.89 -24.33
CA ASP A 356 14.95 -12.36 -25.62
C ASP A 356 15.17 -13.49 -26.62
N ILE A 357 14.73 -13.29 -27.87
CA ILE A 357 14.80 -14.31 -28.94
C ILE A 357 16.25 -14.72 -29.29
N GLY A 358 17.23 -13.90 -28.94
CA GLY A 358 18.66 -14.19 -29.11
C GLY A 358 19.26 -15.03 -27.99
N ALA A 359 18.54 -15.26 -26.88
CA ALA A 359 18.97 -16.21 -25.85
C ALA A 359 18.91 -17.64 -26.41
N ALA A 360 20.01 -18.38 -26.31
CA ALA A 360 20.10 -19.71 -26.91
C ALA A 360 20.35 -20.79 -25.85
N GLN A 361 19.61 -21.87 -25.96
CA GLN A 361 19.75 -23.02 -25.07
C GLN A 361 21.07 -23.74 -25.34
N GLU A 362 21.76 -24.12 -24.27
CA GLU A 362 23.02 -24.87 -24.25
C GLU A 362 22.87 -26.12 -23.37
N ASP A 363 23.86 -27.01 -23.41
CA ASP A 363 23.88 -28.21 -22.56
C ASP A 363 23.87 -27.79 -21.07
N LEU A 364 22.90 -28.31 -20.31
CA LEU A 364 22.80 -28.12 -18.87
C LEU A 364 23.86 -28.98 -18.15
N ASN A 365 25.04 -28.41 -17.97
CA ASN A 365 26.16 -29.06 -17.30
C ASN A 365 27.02 -28.04 -16.54
N VAL A 366 27.98 -28.54 -15.76
CA VAL A 366 28.85 -27.73 -14.90
C VAL A 366 29.84 -26.85 -15.69
N ASP A 367 30.13 -27.18 -16.94
CA ASP A 367 31.04 -26.39 -17.77
C ASP A 367 30.34 -25.13 -18.30
N ASN A 368 29.03 -25.21 -18.58
CA ASN A 368 28.24 -24.09 -19.11
C ASN A 368 27.53 -23.27 -18.01
N CYS A 369 27.03 -23.92 -16.96
CA CYS A 369 26.19 -23.29 -15.93
C CYS A 369 26.57 -23.74 -14.50
N GLY A 370 27.87 -23.91 -14.21
CA GLY A 370 28.35 -24.54 -12.97
C GLY A 370 28.83 -23.61 -11.85
N PHE A 371 28.58 -22.30 -11.90
CA PHE A 371 28.86 -21.44 -10.74
C PHE A 371 27.96 -21.86 -9.59
N VAL A 372 28.53 -21.97 -8.41
CA VAL A 372 27.80 -22.36 -7.21
C VAL A 372 27.15 -21.12 -6.60
N CYS A 373 25.93 -21.25 -6.13
CA CYS A 373 25.21 -20.18 -5.42
C CYS A 373 25.92 -19.85 -4.09
N PRO A 374 26.33 -18.60 -3.83
CA PRO A 374 27.03 -18.25 -2.59
C PRO A 374 26.17 -18.45 -1.33
N GLY A 375 24.87 -18.18 -1.42
CA GLY A 375 23.92 -18.37 -0.32
C GLY A 375 23.53 -19.84 -0.09
N ASN A 376 23.71 -20.70 -1.09
CA ASN A 376 23.51 -22.13 -0.96
C ASN A 376 24.52 -22.92 -1.81
N PRO A 377 25.65 -23.36 -1.21
CA PRO A 377 26.67 -24.10 -1.94
C PRO A 377 26.22 -25.45 -2.53
N GLY A 378 25.02 -25.92 -2.21
CA GLY A 378 24.41 -27.12 -2.80
C GLY A 378 23.73 -26.89 -4.16
N GLU A 379 23.76 -25.67 -4.71
CA GLU A 379 23.02 -25.30 -5.92
C GLU A 379 23.90 -24.64 -6.98
N TYR A 380 23.52 -24.78 -8.25
CA TYR A 380 24.13 -24.08 -9.37
C TYR A 380 23.35 -22.80 -9.76
N CYS A 381 24.08 -21.70 -9.93
CA CYS A 381 23.62 -20.34 -10.20
C CYS A 381 24.30 -19.74 -11.45
N GLY A 382 24.25 -20.48 -12.56
CA GLY A 382 24.69 -19.98 -13.88
C GLY A 382 26.20 -20.05 -14.11
N SER A 383 26.70 -19.18 -14.99
CA SER A 383 28.13 -18.89 -15.17
C SER A 383 28.27 -17.51 -15.84
N GLY A 384 29.49 -17.06 -16.16
CA GLY A 384 29.64 -15.85 -16.94
C GLY A 384 29.07 -16.01 -18.36
N GLY A 385 28.03 -15.24 -18.68
CA GLY A 385 27.32 -15.27 -19.97
C GLY A 385 26.25 -16.35 -20.10
N HIS A 386 25.97 -17.12 -19.04
CA HIS A 386 24.99 -18.21 -19.09
C HIS A 386 24.09 -18.25 -17.85
N LEU A 387 22.79 -18.27 -18.07
CA LEU A 387 21.78 -18.37 -17.03
C LEU A 387 21.39 -19.83 -16.79
N VAL A 388 21.28 -20.22 -15.52
CA VAL A 388 20.37 -21.31 -15.15
C VAL A 388 18.96 -20.70 -15.18
N LEU A 389 18.21 -20.99 -16.24
CA LEU A 389 16.93 -20.35 -16.57
C LEU A 389 15.75 -21.21 -16.14
N TYR A 390 14.71 -20.55 -15.64
CA TYR A 390 13.45 -21.11 -15.18
C TYR A 390 12.28 -20.40 -15.86
N SER A 391 11.20 -21.15 -16.09
CA SER A 391 9.93 -20.64 -16.62
C SER A 391 8.80 -20.90 -15.63
N SER A 392 7.93 -19.91 -15.42
CA SER A 392 6.76 -20.01 -14.54
C SER A 392 5.59 -20.73 -15.22
N SER A 393 4.86 -21.52 -14.43
CA SER A 393 3.66 -22.26 -14.84
C SER A 393 2.33 -21.64 -14.37
N THR A 394 2.37 -20.61 -13.52
CA THR A 394 1.17 -19.95 -12.95
C THR A 394 0.66 -18.76 -13.75
N GLN A 395 1.35 -18.36 -14.82
CA GLN A 395 0.80 -17.43 -15.79
C GLN A 395 0.00 -18.22 -16.85
N PRO A 396 -1.29 -17.92 -17.08
CA PRO A 396 -1.96 -18.42 -18.27
C PRO A 396 -1.25 -17.87 -19.51
N PRO A 397 -1.06 -18.67 -20.57
CA PRO A 397 -0.64 -18.13 -21.85
C PRO A 397 -1.84 -17.36 -22.44
N ASP A 398 -1.91 -16.02 -22.32
CA ASP A 398 -2.33 -15.16 -23.45
C ASP A 398 -2.55 -13.66 -23.20
N GLU A 399 -2.53 -13.09 -21.98
CA GLU A 399 -2.55 -11.61 -21.89
C GLU A 399 -1.14 -11.04 -22.04
N GLN A 400 -0.65 -11.13 -23.28
CA GLN A 400 0.54 -10.41 -23.71
C GLN A 400 0.24 -8.91 -23.62
N PRO A 401 1.19 -8.10 -23.11
CA PRO A 401 1.04 -6.66 -23.13
C PRO A 401 0.70 -6.18 -24.53
N SER A 402 -0.28 -5.29 -24.59
CA SER A 402 -0.81 -4.77 -25.84
C SER A 402 -0.94 -3.27 -25.77
N GLN A 403 -1.15 -2.63 -26.93
CA GLN A 403 -1.57 -1.25 -26.95
C GLN A 403 -3.10 -1.25 -26.97
N PRO A 404 -3.78 -0.76 -25.91
CA PRO A 404 -5.23 -0.62 -25.95
C PRO A 404 -5.67 0.20 -27.18
N ALA A 405 -6.75 -0.23 -27.84
CA ALA A 405 -7.29 0.54 -28.97
C ALA A 405 -7.94 1.87 -28.52
N GLU A 406 -8.34 1.93 -27.25
CA GLU A 406 -9.03 3.05 -26.62
C GLU A 406 -8.78 3.01 -25.10
N VAL A 407 -8.67 4.19 -24.47
CA VAL A 407 -8.52 4.35 -23.02
C VAL A 407 -9.47 5.46 -22.57
N ASN A 408 -10.39 5.17 -21.66
CA ASN A 408 -11.37 6.15 -21.14
C ASN A 408 -12.12 6.96 -22.23
N GLY A 409 -12.48 6.32 -23.36
CA GLY A 409 -13.16 7.03 -24.46
C GLY A 409 -12.22 7.70 -25.47
N HIS A 410 -10.91 7.67 -25.21
CA HIS A 410 -9.89 8.29 -26.04
C HIS A 410 -9.27 7.25 -26.96
N PRO A 411 -9.45 7.34 -28.29
CA PRO A 411 -8.90 6.37 -29.22
C PRO A 411 -7.38 6.49 -29.33
N TRP A 412 -6.71 5.36 -29.47
CA TRP A 412 -5.27 5.32 -29.74
C TRP A 412 -4.96 6.03 -31.05
N TYR A 413 -4.12 7.07 -30.97
CA TYR A 413 -3.70 7.86 -32.11
C TYR A 413 -2.54 7.18 -32.84
N GLY A 414 -1.58 6.65 -32.09
CA GLY A 414 -0.41 5.98 -32.64
C GLY A 414 0.82 6.10 -31.75
N CYS A 415 1.86 5.38 -32.14
CA CYS A 415 3.20 5.58 -31.61
C CYS A 415 3.83 6.81 -32.28
N MET A 416 4.16 7.84 -31.50
CA MET A 416 4.69 9.11 -32.03
C MET A 416 6.16 9.30 -31.65
N THR A 417 6.97 9.81 -32.57
CA THR A 417 8.33 10.24 -32.22
C THR A 417 8.31 11.53 -31.41
N GLU A 418 9.39 11.78 -30.69
CA GLU A 418 9.71 13.14 -30.25
C GLU A 418 9.84 14.12 -31.42
N ALA A 419 9.72 15.42 -31.14
CA ALA A 419 9.89 16.48 -32.13
C ALA A 419 11.38 16.77 -32.41
N THR A 420 11.68 17.56 -33.45
CA THR A 420 13.08 17.92 -33.73
C THR A 420 13.60 18.88 -32.66
N ASP A 421 14.55 18.41 -31.85
CA ASP A 421 15.15 19.14 -30.72
C ASP A 421 14.12 19.65 -29.70
N ALA A 422 12.97 18.97 -29.56
CA ALA A 422 11.87 19.38 -28.69
C ALA A 422 10.94 18.21 -28.30
N ARG A 423 10.08 18.44 -27.30
CA ARG A 423 9.01 17.51 -26.92
C ARG A 423 7.90 17.43 -27.97
N ALA A 424 7.32 16.27 -28.23
CA ALA A 424 6.20 16.09 -29.15
C ALA A 424 4.94 16.77 -28.63
N LEU A 425 4.62 16.53 -27.35
CA LEU A 425 3.56 17.19 -26.58
C LEU A 425 4.24 17.98 -25.45
N SER A 426 4.00 19.29 -25.37
CA SER A 426 4.76 20.18 -24.49
C SER A 426 3.90 21.16 -23.70
N ALA A 427 2.60 20.88 -23.56
CA ALA A 427 1.70 21.78 -22.85
C ALA A 427 1.72 21.53 -21.34
N ASP A 428 1.73 20.26 -20.92
CA ASP A 428 1.86 19.87 -19.51
C ASP A 428 2.52 18.48 -19.38
N THR A 429 3.05 18.17 -18.20
CA THR A 429 3.72 16.88 -17.95
C THR A 429 3.79 16.50 -16.47
N ILE A 430 3.73 15.18 -16.20
CA ILE A 430 3.95 14.57 -14.89
C ILE A 430 4.71 13.25 -15.05
N ASP A 431 5.63 12.96 -14.12
CA ASP A 431 6.38 11.71 -14.04
C ASP A 431 5.94 10.95 -12.78
N LEU A 432 5.56 9.68 -12.95
CA LEU A 432 5.21 8.77 -11.86
C LEU A 432 6.01 7.48 -11.93
N ASP A 433 6.97 7.32 -11.02
CA ASP A 433 7.97 6.25 -11.08
C ASP A 433 7.37 4.83 -11.08
N VAL A 434 6.25 4.60 -10.39
CA VAL A 434 5.64 3.26 -10.25
C VAL A 434 4.13 3.17 -10.53
N SER A 435 3.46 4.31 -10.75
CA SER A 435 1.98 4.36 -10.82
C SER A 435 1.46 4.91 -12.14
N MET A 436 2.30 5.05 -13.17
CA MET A 436 1.86 5.55 -14.46
C MET A 436 1.05 4.48 -15.21
N SER A 437 -0.15 4.84 -15.64
CA SER A 437 -0.97 4.07 -16.59
C SER A 437 -1.50 5.00 -17.67
N LEU A 438 -2.03 4.42 -18.75
CA LEU A 438 -2.65 5.22 -19.81
C LEU A 438 -3.90 5.93 -19.30
N GLU A 439 -4.68 5.30 -18.42
CA GLU A 439 -5.89 5.86 -17.78
C GLU A 439 -5.54 7.06 -16.89
N PHE A 440 -4.46 6.93 -16.11
CA PHE A 440 -4.00 8.04 -15.27
C PHE A 440 -3.61 9.22 -16.14
N CYS A 441 -2.82 8.97 -17.19
CA CYS A 441 -2.37 10.04 -18.08
C CYS A 441 -3.54 10.69 -18.84
N SER A 442 -4.55 9.90 -19.23
CA SER A 442 -5.76 10.42 -19.87
C SER A 442 -6.52 11.40 -18.96
N TYR A 443 -6.66 11.05 -17.68
CA TYR A 443 -7.32 11.90 -16.68
C TYR A 443 -6.52 13.17 -16.40
N TYR A 444 -5.20 13.04 -16.22
CA TYR A 444 -4.32 14.18 -15.97
C TYR A 444 -4.36 15.19 -17.13
N CYS A 445 -4.44 14.70 -18.36
CA CYS A 445 -4.52 15.54 -19.55
C CYS A 445 -5.95 15.93 -19.96
N GLU A 446 -6.93 15.86 -19.06
CA GLU A 446 -8.29 16.32 -19.32
C GLU A 446 -8.28 17.80 -19.79
N GLY A 447 -8.93 18.08 -20.91
CA GLY A 447 -8.98 19.42 -21.52
C GLY A 447 -7.88 19.71 -22.55
N TYR A 448 -6.96 18.78 -22.80
CA TYR A 448 -6.06 18.81 -23.96
C TYR A 448 -6.65 18.04 -25.15
N THR A 449 -6.01 18.11 -26.32
CA THR A 449 -6.42 17.33 -27.51
C THR A 449 -5.74 15.96 -27.56
N TYR A 450 -4.59 15.83 -26.92
CA TYR A 450 -3.79 14.61 -26.90
C TYR A 450 -3.16 14.43 -25.52
N PHE A 451 -3.05 13.16 -25.12
CA PHE A 451 -2.12 12.72 -24.09
C PHE A 451 -1.20 11.64 -24.66
N GLY A 452 -0.01 11.51 -24.10
CA GLY A 452 0.88 10.43 -24.44
C GLY A 452 1.83 10.09 -23.31
N VAL A 453 2.18 8.82 -23.21
CA VAL A 453 3.15 8.34 -22.23
C VAL A 453 4.46 7.96 -22.91
N GLU A 454 5.58 8.42 -22.35
CA GLU A 454 6.96 8.06 -22.70
C GLU A 454 7.62 7.32 -21.53
N TYR A 455 8.64 6.51 -21.82
CA TYR A 455 9.46 5.82 -20.81
C TYR A 455 8.70 4.98 -19.77
N GLY A 456 7.47 4.56 -20.07
CA GLY A 456 6.63 3.80 -19.14
C GLY A 456 6.07 4.62 -17.98
N ARG A 457 6.56 5.85 -17.74
CA ARG A 457 6.30 6.61 -16.52
C ARG A 457 6.02 8.10 -16.71
N GLU A 458 6.30 8.65 -17.87
CA GLU A 458 6.24 10.09 -18.13
C GLU A 458 5.00 10.41 -18.96
N CYS A 459 4.03 11.11 -18.38
CA CYS A 459 2.84 11.56 -19.06
C CYS A 459 3.03 12.97 -19.63
N TYR A 460 2.54 13.18 -20.84
CA TYR A 460 2.63 14.44 -21.58
C TYR A 460 1.29 14.83 -22.20
N CYS A 461 0.92 16.10 -22.06
CA CYS A 461 -0.31 16.67 -22.61
C CYS A 461 -0.03 17.67 -23.72
N GLY A 462 -0.93 17.79 -24.71
CA GLY A 462 -0.82 18.81 -25.73
C GLY A 462 -2.04 18.97 -26.62
N ASN A 463 -2.17 20.15 -27.24
CA ASN A 463 -3.25 20.45 -28.21
C ASN A 463 -2.81 20.26 -29.67
N SER A 464 -1.52 20.06 -29.89
CA SER A 464 -0.90 19.85 -31.20
C SER A 464 0.48 19.24 -31.00
N PHE A 465 0.95 18.49 -31.99
CA PHE A 465 2.33 18.02 -32.02
C PHE A 465 3.29 19.13 -32.46
N ASN A 466 4.43 19.23 -31.79
CA ASN A 466 5.50 20.13 -32.20
C ASN A 466 6.16 19.67 -33.52
N ALA A 467 6.77 20.63 -34.22
CA ALA A 467 7.35 20.40 -35.55
C ALA A 467 8.42 19.30 -35.54
N GLY A 468 8.25 18.31 -36.40
CA GLY A 468 9.19 17.18 -36.53
C GLY A 468 8.74 15.90 -35.81
N SER A 469 7.69 15.95 -34.98
CA SER A 469 7.06 14.73 -34.47
C SER A 469 6.26 14.05 -35.58
N VAL A 470 6.47 12.75 -35.76
CA VAL A 470 5.84 11.94 -36.81
C VAL A 470 5.40 10.58 -36.25
N ILE A 471 4.46 9.92 -36.95
CA ILE A 471 4.04 8.55 -36.62
C ILE A 471 5.22 7.60 -36.84
N ALA A 472 5.52 6.79 -35.83
CA ALA A 472 6.45 5.68 -35.83
C ALA A 472 5.73 4.33 -35.98
N PRO A 473 6.43 3.23 -36.30
CA PRO A 473 5.87 1.89 -36.23
C PRO A 473 5.28 1.60 -34.84
N ALA A 474 4.12 0.96 -34.79
CA ALA A 474 3.46 0.62 -33.52
C ALA A 474 4.37 -0.18 -32.57
N SER A 475 5.18 -1.08 -33.13
CA SER A 475 6.15 -1.91 -32.41
C SER A 475 7.29 -1.14 -31.75
N ASP A 476 7.50 0.14 -32.08
CA ASP A 476 8.50 0.99 -31.43
C ASP A 476 8.02 1.45 -30.03
N CYS A 477 6.70 1.48 -29.79
CA CYS A 477 6.11 1.74 -28.48
C CYS A 477 5.90 0.40 -27.78
N ASN A 478 6.95 -0.08 -27.12
CA ASN A 478 7.02 -1.43 -26.55
C ASN A 478 7.45 -1.46 -25.09
N MET A 479 7.54 -0.29 -24.44
CA MET A 479 7.81 -0.19 -23.01
C MET A 479 6.51 -0.30 -22.24
N LEU A 480 6.51 -1.09 -21.17
CA LEU A 480 5.35 -1.27 -20.31
C LEU A 480 5.11 -0.03 -19.44
N CYS A 481 3.86 0.21 -19.08
CA CYS A 481 3.53 1.24 -18.10
C CYS A 481 4.02 0.82 -16.70
N SER A 482 4.54 1.76 -15.91
CA SER A 482 5.06 1.48 -14.57
C SER A 482 3.96 1.04 -13.59
N GLY A 483 2.74 1.54 -13.78
CA GLY A 483 1.54 1.20 -12.99
C GLY A 483 0.56 0.25 -13.69
N ASN A 484 0.82 -0.19 -14.94
CA ASN A 484 0.00 -1.18 -15.64
C ASN A 484 0.83 -1.97 -16.66
N TYR A 485 1.30 -3.16 -16.26
CA TYR A 485 2.22 -3.97 -17.07
C TYR A 485 1.53 -4.70 -18.25
N LEU A 486 0.21 -4.62 -18.39
CA LEU A 486 -0.53 -5.18 -19.53
C LEU A 486 -0.63 -4.22 -20.72
N GLU A 487 -0.08 -3.01 -20.57
CA GLU A 487 -0.20 -1.93 -21.54
C GLU A 487 1.15 -1.35 -21.94
N PHE A 488 1.23 -0.87 -23.18
CA PHE A 488 2.40 -0.13 -23.66
C PHE A 488 2.27 1.38 -23.42
N CYS A 489 3.30 1.95 -22.79
CA CYS A 489 3.49 3.35 -22.41
C CYS A 489 4.76 3.93 -23.05
N GLY A 490 4.84 3.80 -24.37
CA GLY A 490 5.87 4.43 -25.18
C GLY A 490 7.18 3.63 -25.25
N ALA A 491 8.29 4.33 -25.43
CA ALA A 491 9.67 3.89 -25.30
C ALA A 491 10.58 5.14 -25.35
N GLY A 492 11.91 4.99 -25.36
CA GLY A 492 12.80 6.14 -25.48
C GLY A 492 12.61 6.90 -26.81
N ASN A 493 12.27 8.17 -26.74
CA ASN A 493 11.86 9.04 -27.87
C ASN A 493 10.62 8.54 -28.62
N ARG A 494 9.73 7.81 -27.94
CA ARG A 494 8.49 7.24 -28.50
C ARG A 494 7.36 7.39 -27.49
N LEU A 495 6.29 8.07 -27.90
CA LEU A 495 5.11 8.26 -27.06
C LEU A 495 3.98 7.36 -27.54
N SER A 496 3.33 6.64 -26.62
CA SER A 496 2.04 6.00 -26.89
C SER A 496 0.95 7.07 -26.74
N VAL A 497 0.46 7.59 -27.87
CA VAL A 497 -0.42 8.77 -27.90
C VAL A 497 -1.87 8.38 -28.16
N TYR A 498 -2.78 9.05 -27.47
CA TYR A 498 -4.22 8.93 -27.57
C TYR A 498 -4.85 10.30 -27.81
N GLY A 499 -5.96 10.34 -28.55
CA GLY A 499 -6.72 11.56 -28.82
C GLY A 499 -7.81 11.77 -27.77
N VAL A 500 -7.77 12.91 -27.07
CA VAL A 500 -8.71 13.26 -26.01
C VAL A 500 -10.05 13.71 -26.57
#